data_AF-A0A927VS75-F1
#
_entry.id   AF-A0A927VS75-F1
#
_cell.length_a   1.000
_cell.length_b   1.000
_cell.length_c   1.000
_cell.angle_alpha   90.00
_cell.angle_beta   90.00
_cell.angle_gamma   90.00
#
_symmetry.space_group_name_H-M   'P 1'
#
loop_
_entity.id
_entity.type
_entity.pdbx_description
1 polymer ?
#
loop_
_entity_poly.entity_id
_entity_poly.type
_entity_poly.pdbx_seq_one_letter_code
_entity_poly.pdbx_strand_id
1 'polypeptide(L)'
;MKKMKEAAKKEITELRKLMKAVGTDAFYVPSGDFHGSEYVNAFFRTRAFLSGFTGSAGDLLVTEDGAWLWTDGRYFLQAGKQLEGSGIELMKMGEDGVPTIEEFLKDSAAKHNADHPDSNYVIGFDGRVVTTAFAKTLKAKLDEEGVRTEFSIGNDLGGMVWADRPAIKPSRAWELPLSSAGMDTAEKINAVRAEMEKAGADHLLISDLMESAWLLNMRADDVLYTPVFFSFILLTKDSIRLYVMDGTLPEGLPERLSDVEMKPYDDIYKDIAVIPAGSRLWLDPGKCNFALYGSIPEGVETHEELTPVALMKMIKNGTEIAGMKHAHVLDGVAVTKMIKWLKETSGTEKKTELSVAEKLKGFRLSCDDC
;
A
#
# COMPACT_ATOMS: atom_id res chain seq x y z
N MET A 1 -4.74 14.87 23.11
CA MET A 1 -3.78 15.72 22.36
C MET A 1 -2.43 15.87 23.06
N LYS A 2 -2.30 16.48 24.25
CA LYS A 2 -0.98 16.68 24.90
C LYS A 2 -0.13 15.39 25.06
N LYS A 3 -0.73 14.28 25.52
CA LYS A 3 -0.05 12.98 25.62
C LYS A 3 0.46 12.43 24.28
N MET A 4 -0.27 12.64 23.19
CA MET A 4 0.17 12.20 21.85
C MET A 4 1.31 13.08 21.31
N LYS A 5 1.38 14.35 21.70
CA LYS A 5 2.45 15.28 21.30
C LYS A 5 3.78 14.94 21.99
N GLU A 6 3.74 14.68 23.30
CA GLU A 6 4.91 14.24 24.06
C GLU A 6 5.41 12.86 23.62
N ALA A 7 4.49 11.98 23.22
CA ALA A 7 4.81 10.72 22.57
C ALA A 7 5.60 10.98 21.27
N ALA A 8 5.03 11.69 20.29
CA ALA A 8 5.67 11.83 18.97
C ALA A 8 7.13 12.32 19.06
N LYS A 9 7.41 13.27 19.96
CA LYS A 9 8.78 13.74 20.23
C LYS A 9 9.70 12.64 20.77
N LYS A 10 9.21 11.80 21.68
CA LYS A 10 9.92 10.64 22.21
C LYS A 10 10.17 9.61 21.11
N GLU A 11 9.16 9.28 20.31
CA GLU A 11 9.29 8.30 19.22
C GLU A 11 10.33 8.73 18.17
N ILE A 12 10.32 10.00 17.74
CA ILE A 12 11.34 10.54 16.83
C ILE A 12 12.74 10.48 17.45
N THR A 13 12.86 10.71 18.76
CA THR A 13 14.14 10.61 19.47
C THR A 13 14.68 9.18 19.48
N GLU A 14 13.83 8.19 19.74
CA GLU A 14 14.23 6.78 19.69
C GLU A 14 14.56 6.33 18.26
N LEU A 15 13.81 6.79 17.27
CA LEU A 15 14.10 6.53 15.86
C LEU A 15 15.49 7.04 15.48
N ARG A 16 15.84 8.28 15.87
CA ARG A 16 17.18 8.85 15.61
C ARG A 16 18.30 8.05 16.25
N LYS A 17 18.09 7.46 17.43
CA LYS A 17 19.08 6.57 18.05
C LYS A 17 19.31 5.33 17.20
N LEU A 18 18.25 4.71 16.68
CA LEU A 18 18.36 3.57 15.78
C LEU A 18 19.03 3.97 14.46
N MET A 19 18.62 5.08 13.85
CA MET A 19 19.24 5.63 12.64
C MET A 19 20.75 5.78 12.81
N LYS A 20 21.20 6.41 13.91
CA LYS A 20 22.62 6.56 14.24
C LYS A 20 23.33 5.22 14.42
N ALA A 21 22.68 4.24 15.04
CA ALA A 21 23.26 2.91 15.27
C ALA A 21 23.48 2.13 13.97
N VAL A 22 22.65 2.37 12.94
CA VAL A 22 22.75 1.71 11.63
C VAL A 22 23.32 2.60 10.53
N GLY A 23 23.83 3.80 10.86
CA GLY A 23 24.46 4.72 9.92
C GLY A 23 23.51 5.29 8.86
N THR A 24 22.26 5.59 9.23
CA THR A 24 21.27 6.23 8.34
C THR A 24 21.15 7.72 8.63
N ASP A 25 21.29 8.56 7.60
CA ASP A 25 21.25 10.02 7.73
C ASP A 25 19.83 10.59 7.64
N ALA A 26 19.01 10.00 6.76
CA ALA A 26 17.59 10.31 6.63
C ALA A 26 16.74 9.05 6.61
N PHE A 27 15.64 9.03 7.35
CA PHE A 27 14.69 7.93 7.37
C PHE A 27 13.33 8.36 6.84
N TYR A 28 12.90 7.73 5.74
CA TYR A 28 11.64 7.98 5.06
C TYR A 28 10.57 6.98 5.48
N VAL A 29 9.39 7.50 5.84
CA VAL A 29 8.24 6.71 6.31
C VAL A 29 6.98 7.15 5.53
N PRO A 30 6.59 6.41 4.47
CA PRO A 30 5.41 6.73 3.69
C PRO A 30 4.11 6.38 4.41
N SER A 31 2.99 6.76 3.80
CA SER A 31 1.70 6.11 4.03
C SER A 31 1.54 4.96 3.05
N GLY A 32 1.77 3.73 3.49
CA GLY A 32 1.67 2.55 2.64
C GLY A 32 1.78 1.24 3.43
N ASP A 33 1.38 0.15 2.78
CA ASP A 33 1.62 -1.22 3.22
C ASP A 33 2.51 -1.95 2.22
N PHE A 34 2.63 -3.27 2.36
CA PHE A 34 3.48 -4.09 1.49
C PHE A 34 3.01 -4.20 0.03
N HIS A 35 1.85 -3.62 -0.29
CA HIS A 35 1.13 -3.76 -1.57
C HIS A 35 0.71 -2.42 -2.19
N GLY A 36 1.08 -1.30 -1.57
CA GLY A 36 0.67 0.04 -2.03
C GLY A 36 -0.84 0.28 -1.90
N SER A 37 -1.47 -0.21 -0.84
CA SER A 37 -2.89 0.03 -0.55
C SER A 37 -3.16 1.48 -0.13
N GLU A 38 -4.33 2.02 -0.50
CA GLU A 38 -4.76 3.36 -0.09
C GLU A 38 -5.11 3.45 1.40
N TYR A 39 -5.88 2.47 1.90
CA TYR A 39 -6.15 2.30 3.32
C TYR A 39 -5.23 1.21 3.86
N VAL A 40 -4.67 1.45 5.04
CA VAL A 40 -3.70 0.51 5.63
C VAL A 40 -4.18 -0.04 6.96
N ASN A 41 -3.88 -1.32 7.18
CA ASN A 41 -4.09 -1.99 8.46
C ASN A 41 -3.35 -1.24 9.58
N ALA A 42 -3.82 -1.37 10.83
CA ALA A 42 -3.22 -0.69 11.98
C ALA A 42 -1.71 -0.96 12.13
N PHE A 43 -1.25 -2.16 11.76
CA PHE A 43 0.18 -2.51 11.73
C PHE A 43 1.02 -1.54 10.88
N PHE A 44 0.50 -1.08 9.75
CA PHE A 44 1.23 -0.24 8.78
C PHE A 44 1.18 1.26 9.09
N ARG A 45 0.50 1.68 10.18
CA ARG A 45 0.33 3.10 10.52
C ARG A 45 1.57 3.72 11.18
N THR A 46 2.77 3.31 10.78
CA THR A 46 4.06 3.73 11.35
C THR A 46 4.24 5.25 11.29
N ARG A 47 3.90 5.89 10.16
CA ARG A 47 3.91 7.37 10.05
C ARG A 47 3.01 8.01 11.09
N ALA A 48 1.79 7.48 11.30
CA ALA A 48 0.87 8.02 12.29
C ALA A 48 1.34 7.80 13.73
N PHE A 49 1.98 6.65 14.01
CA PHE A 49 2.62 6.37 15.29
C PHE A 49 3.74 7.38 15.57
N LEU A 50 4.68 7.56 14.64
CA LEU A 50 5.84 8.43 14.83
C LEU A 50 5.48 9.93 14.88
N SER A 51 4.47 10.37 14.11
CA SER A 51 4.13 11.79 13.97
C SER A 51 2.91 12.25 14.74
N GLY A 52 2.02 11.33 15.14
CA GLY A 52 0.68 11.64 15.64
C GLY A 52 -0.31 12.13 14.56
N PHE A 53 0.12 12.30 13.30
CA PHE A 53 -0.76 12.67 12.20
C PHE A 53 -1.54 11.45 11.67
N THR A 54 -2.85 11.59 11.54
CA THR A 54 -3.79 10.48 11.26
C THR A 54 -4.50 10.57 9.91
N GLY A 55 -4.13 11.52 9.05
CA GLY A 55 -4.68 11.58 7.68
C GLY A 55 -4.32 10.33 6.86
N SER A 56 -5.07 10.03 5.81
CA SER A 56 -4.81 8.82 5.01
C SER A 56 -3.55 8.91 4.14
N ALA A 57 -3.13 10.12 3.78
CA ALA A 57 -1.97 10.36 2.91
C ALA A 57 -0.95 11.24 3.62
N GLY A 58 0.33 10.96 3.40
CA GLY A 58 1.44 11.79 3.85
C GLY A 58 2.73 11.02 4.05
N ASP A 59 3.82 11.75 4.07
CA ASP A 59 5.19 11.25 4.02
C ASP A 59 5.99 11.90 5.14
N LEU A 60 6.50 11.08 6.08
CA LEU A 60 7.35 11.57 7.15
C LEU A 60 8.81 11.34 6.77
N LEU A 61 9.62 12.39 6.85
CA LEU A 61 11.07 12.31 6.75
C LEU A 61 11.69 12.73 8.08
N VAL A 62 12.62 11.94 8.58
CA VAL A 62 13.37 12.23 9.81
C VAL A 62 14.85 12.24 9.49
N THR A 63 15.56 13.28 9.92
CA THR A 63 17.02 13.35 9.89
C THR A 63 17.56 13.47 11.31
N GLU A 64 18.88 13.56 11.49
CA GLU A 64 19.49 13.86 12.80
C GLU A 64 18.93 15.17 13.38
N ASP A 65 18.82 16.21 12.55
CA ASP A 65 18.51 17.57 13.00
C ASP A 65 17.03 17.94 12.93
N GLY A 66 16.24 17.30 12.06
CA GLY A 66 14.85 17.70 11.83
C GLY A 66 13.91 16.56 11.50
N ALA A 67 12.63 16.91 11.39
CA ALA A 67 11.58 16.02 10.94
C ALA A 67 10.53 16.84 10.19
N TRP A 68 10.08 16.32 9.06
CA TRP A 68 9.16 16.99 8.14
C TRP A 68 8.07 16.02 7.70
N LEU A 69 6.84 16.52 7.58
CA LEU A 69 5.71 15.72 7.11
C LEU A 69 5.07 16.39 5.89
N TRP A 70 5.17 15.75 4.74
CA TRP A 70 4.44 16.14 3.54
C TRP A 70 3.04 15.56 3.54
N THR A 71 2.07 16.36 3.14
CA THR A 71 0.71 15.88 2.88
C THR A 71 0.04 16.80 1.86
N ASP A 72 -1.03 16.33 1.22
CA ASP A 72 -1.81 17.12 0.28
C ASP A 72 -2.86 18.03 0.97
N GLY A 73 -3.48 18.90 0.17
CA GLY A 73 -4.42 19.95 0.61
C GLY A 73 -5.64 19.47 1.37
N ARG A 74 -6.02 18.19 1.27
CA ARG A 74 -7.12 17.61 2.08
C ARG A 74 -6.81 17.67 3.58
N TYR A 75 -5.53 17.67 3.93
CA TYR A 75 -5.07 17.44 5.30
C TYR A 75 -4.35 18.62 5.96
N PHE A 76 -4.14 19.76 5.29
CA PHE A 76 -3.38 20.89 5.86
C PHE A 76 -3.89 21.34 7.24
N LEU A 77 -5.21 21.50 7.40
CA LEU A 77 -5.81 21.92 8.67
C LEU A 77 -5.70 20.83 9.75
N GLN A 78 -5.84 19.56 9.36
CA GLN A 78 -5.71 18.43 10.28
C GLN A 78 -4.26 18.28 10.74
N ALA A 79 -3.32 18.25 9.80
CA ALA A 79 -1.88 18.12 10.05
C ALA A 79 -1.38 19.28 10.91
N GLY A 80 -1.76 20.53 10.59
CA GLY A 80 -1.38 21.69 11.40
C GLY A 80 -1.79 21.55 12.87
N LYS A 81 -3.02 21.08 13.14
CA LYS A 81 -3.51 20.84 14.51
C LYS A 81 -2.83 19.65 15.20
N GLN A 82 -2.54 18.58 14.46
CA GLN A 82 -1.99 17.35 15.00
C GLN A 82 -0.48 17.43 15.26
N LEU A 83 0.26 18.15 14.41
CA LEU A 83 1.71 18.31 14.49
C LEU A 83 2.14 19.47 15.39
N GLU A 84 1.24 20.40 15.75
CA GLU A 84 1.55 21.54 16.61
C GLU A 84 2.28 21.12 17.90
N GLY A 85 3.52 21.57 18.08
CA GLY A 85 4.35 21.29 19.25
C GLY A 85 5.02 19.91 19.27
N SER A 86 4.91 19.12 18.19
CA SER A 86 5.62 17.85 18.03
C SER A 86 7.11 18.04 17.68
N GLY A 87 7.47 19.18 17.09
CA GLY A 87 8.78 19.41 16.48
C GLY A 87 8.90 18.92 15.04
N ILE A 88 7.81 18.40 14.46
CA ILE A 88 7.71 18.02 13.04
C ILE A 88 7.15 19.21 12.27
N GLU A 89 7.86 19.62 11.22
CA GLU A 89 7.45 20.68 10.32
C GLU A 89 6.46 20.16 9.27
N LEU A 90 5.38 20.90 9.04
CA LEU A 90 4.38 20.55 8.04
C LEU A 90 4.80 21.10 6.66
N MET A 91 5.01 20.19 5.71
CA MET A 91 5.31 20.50 4.32
C MET A 91 4.03 20.39 3.49
N LYS A 92 3.45 21.53 3.11
CA LYS A 92 2.19 21.57 2.39
C LYS A 92 2.41 21.38 0.90
N MET A 93 2.19 20.16 0.40
CA MET A 93 2.48 19.80 -0.98
C MET A 93 1.77 20.72 -1.98
N GLY A 94 2.51 21.23 -2.96
CA GLY A 94 2.00 22.08 -4.03
C GLY A 94 1.79 23.55 -3.68
N GLU A 95 2.07 23.98 -2.43
CA GLU A 95 2.20 25.41 -2.12
C GLU A 95 3.55 25.95 -2.62
N ASP A 96 3.57 27.22 -3.03
CA ASP A 96 4.77 27.89 -3.54
C ASP A 96 5.90 27.88 -2.49
N GLY A 97 7.12 27.57 -2.94
CA GLY A 97 8.31 27.46 -2.08
C GLY A 97 8.39 26.21 -1.20
N VAL A 98 7.43 25.27 -1.25
CA VAL A 98 7.54 23.99 -0.56
C VAL A 98 8.20 22.95 -1.47
N PRO A 99 9.42 22.47 -1.17
CA PRO A 99 10.07 21.46 -1.98
C PRO A 99 9.33 20.13 -1.90
N THR A 100 9.41 19.35 -2.98
CA THR A 100 9.09 17.92 -2.96
C THR A 100 10.07 17.17 -2.06
N ILE A 101 9.72 15.94 -1.66
CA ILE A 101 10.60 15.15 -0.80
C ILE A 101 11.91 14.79 -1.51
N GLU A 102 11.86 14.60 -2.83
CA GLU A 102 13.05 14.30 -3.64
C GLU A 102 13.98 15.51 -3.74
N GLU A 103 13.43 16.72 -3.92
CA GLU A 103 14.22 17.96 -3.89
C GLU A 103 14.84 18.19 -2.50
N PHE A 104 14.08 17.95 -1.44
CA PHE A 104 14.59 18.09 -0.07
C PHE A 104 15.74 17.11 0.22
N LEU A 105 15.57 15.84 -0.17
CA LEU A 105 16.58 14.80 0.01
C LEU A 105 17.82 15.09 -0.83
N LYS A 106 17.64 15.62 -2.05
CA LYS A 106 18.74 16.08 -2.89
C LYS A 106 19.56 17.17 -2.19
N ASP A 107 18.91 18.23 -1.71
CA ASP A 107 19.61 19.35 -1.07
C ASP A 107 20.32 18.89 0.22
N SER A 108 19.68 17.97 0.96
CA SER A 108 20.28 17.35 2.15
C SER A 108 21.51 16.52 1.80
N ALA A 109 21.45 15.71 0.74
CA ALA A 109 22.57 14.90 0.27
C ALA A 109 23.72 15.77 -0.26
N ALA A 110 23.42 16.82 -1.02
CA ALA A 110 24.43 17.75 -1.53
C ALA A 110 25.19 18.43 -0.40
N LYS A 111 24.48 18.93 0.61
CA LYS A 111 25.08 19.51 1.81
C LYS A 111 25.95 18.49 2.54
N HIS A 112 25.42 17.28 2.77
CA HIS A 112 26.17 16.23 3.42
C HIS A 112 27.45 15.86 2.66
N ASN A 113 27.39 15.70 1.33
CA ASN A 113 28.56 15.36 0.52
C ASN A 113 29.61 16.47 0.47
N ALA A 114 29.20 17.74 0.63
CA ALA A 114 30.13 18.87 0.74
C ALA A 114 30.89 18.85 2.08
N ASP A 115 30.20 18.52 3.17
CA ASP A 115 30.79 18.41 4.51
C ASP A 115 31.60 17.10 4.69
N HIS A 116 31.21 16.04 3.98
CA HIS A 116 31.80 14.70 4.05
C HIS A 116 32.15 14.17 2.65
N PRO A 117 33.28 14.61 2.06
CA PRO A 117 33.64 14.34 0.67
C PRO A 117 34.02 12.89 0.38
N ASP A 118 34.06 11.99 1.36
CA ASP A 118 34.38 10.57 1.17
C ASP A 118 33.24 9.61 1.54
N SER A 119 32.03 10.13 1.84
CA SER A 119 30.89 9.32 2.25
C SER A 119 29.62 9.58 1.44
N ASN A 120 28.84 8.51 1.25
CA ASN A 120 27.48 8.59 0.73
C ASN A 120 26.53 9.17 1.79
N TYR A 121 25.50 9.89 1.36
CA TYR A 121 24.36 10.20 2.21
C TYR A 121 23.38 9.02 2.20
N VAL A 122 23.14 8.42 3.37
CA VAL A 122 22.36 7.19 3.52
C VAL A 122 20.90 7.52 3.78
N ILE A 123 20.04 7.17 2.81
CA ILE A 123 18.59 7.33 2.88
C ILE A 123 17.97 5.97 3.22
N GLY A 124 17.47 5.83 4.43
CA GLY A 124 16.83 4.62 4.92
C GLY A 124 15.31 4.63 4.79
N PHE A 125 14.72 3.48 4.58
CA PHE A 125 13.27 3.23 4.63
C PHE A 125 13.01 1.72 4.75
N ASP A 126 11.81 1.30 5.17
CA ASP A 126 11.43 -0.11 5.02
C ASP A 126 11.12 -0.38 3.53
N GLY A 127 12.01 -1.13 2.86
CA GLY A 127 11.87 -1.44 1.43
C GLY A 127 10.58 -2.16 1.07
N ARG A 128 9.87 -2.75 2.05
CA ARG A 128 8.61 -3.43 1.82
C ARG A 128 7.44 -2.47 1.69
N VAL A 129 7.50 -1.24 2.25
CA VAL A 129 6.38 -0.26 2.17
C VAL A 129 6.60 0.86 1.16
N VAL A 130 7.76 0.87 0.50
CA VAL A 130 8.09 1.82 -0.57
C VAL A 130 7.95 1.13 -1.92
N THR A 131 7.22 1.74 -2.85
CA THR A 131 7.06 1.18 -4.19
C THR A 131 8.34 1.32 -5.01
N THR A 132 8.53 0.38 -5.92
CA THR A 132 9.68 0.39 -6.84
C THR A 132 9.72 1.65 -7.69
N ALA A 133 8.55 2.10 -8.18
CA ALA A 133 8.43 3.32 -8.96
C ALA A 133 8.92 4.56 -8.19
N PHE A 134 8.54 4.70 -6.91
CA PHE A 134 9.00 5.81 -6.08
C PHE A 134 10.51 5.74 -5.86
N ALA A 135 11.04 4.58 -5.44
CA ALA A 135 12.46 4.42 -5.18
C ALA A 135 13.32 4.68 -6.42
N LYS A 136 12.91 4.18 -7.60
CA LYS A 136 13.60 4.44 -8.88
C LYS A 136 13.54 5.92 -9.27
N THR A 137 12.38 6.58 -9.08
CA THR A 137 12.23 8.01 -9.35
C THR A 137 13.14 8.85 -8.45
N LEU A 138 13.16 8.56 -7.16
CA LEU A 138 14.04 9.21 -6.20
C LEU A 138 15.52 8.99 -6.59
N LYS A 139 15.91 7.75 -6.88
CA LYS A 139 17.30 7.43 -7.27
C LYS A 139 17.72 8.17 -8.54
N ALA A 140 16.87 8.20 -9.57
CA ALA A 140 17.15 8.89 -10.82
C ALA A 140 17.36 10.39 -10.61
N LYS A 141 16.50 11.05 -9.82
CA LYS A 141 16.65 12.47 -9.48
C LYS A 141 17.94 12.77 -8.72
N LEU A 142 18.33 11.90 -7.79
CA LEU A 142 19.58 12.05 -7.03
C LEU A 142 20.81 11.85 -7.93
N ASP A 143 20.76 10.88 -8.85
CA ASP A 143 21.85 10.59 -9.78
C ASP A 143 22.06 11.70 -10.83
N GLU A 144 20.97 12.27 -11.36
CA GLU A 144 21.01 13.37 -12.34
C GLU A 144 21.79 14.59 -11.80
N GLU A 145 21.71 14.81 -10.49
CA GLU A 145 22.31 15.95 -9.80
C GLU A 145 23.71 15.64 -9.25
N GLY A 146 24.18 14.39 -9.43
CA GLY A 146 25.53 13.96 -9.06
C GLY A 146 25.80 13.86 -7.56
N VAL A 147 24.74 13.82 -6.72
CA VAL A 147 24.90 13.61 -5.28
C VAL A 147 25.14 12.13 -4.98
N ARG A 148 26.07 11.84 -4.08
CA ARG A 148 26.40 10.46 -3.70
C ARG A 148 25.48 10.01 -2.58
N THR A 149 24.62 9.05 -2.90
CA THR A 149 23.61 8.51 -2.00
C THR A 149 23.63 6.99 -1.98
N GLU A 150 23.15 6.42 -0.87
CA GLU A 150 22.96 4.99 -0.68
C GLU A 150 21.59 4.74 -0.04
N PHE A 151 20.89 3.69 -0.47
CA PHE A 151 19.60 3.33 0.12
C PHE A 151 19.76 2.20 1.14
N SER A 152 19.29 2.43 2.37
CA SER A 152 19.25 1.43 3.44
C SER A 152 17.83 0.89 3.60
N ILE A 153 17.54 -0.23 2.95
CA ILE A 153 16.16 -0.70 2.73
C ILE A 153 15.73 -1.90 3.59
N GLY A 154 16.67 -2.48 4.33
CA GLY A 154 16.49 -3.78 4.98
C GLY A 154 15.84 -3.74 6.37
N ASN A 155 15.67 -2.55 6.96
CA ASN A 155 15.23 -2.42 8.35
C ASN A 155 14.00 -1.52 8.47
N ASP A 156 12.95 -2.04 9.12
CA ASP A 156 11.80 -1.26 9.57
C ASP A 156 12.11 -0.57 10.91
N LEU A 157 12.95 0.46 10.86
CA LEU A 157 13.35 1.19 12.07
C LEU A 157 12.15 1.80 12.80
N GLY A 158 11.15 2.29 12.07
CA GLY A 158 9.91 2.82 12.66
C GLY A 158 9.13 1.75 13.41
N GLY A 159 9.02 0.54 12.85
CA GLY A 159 8.45 -0.62 13.51
C GLY A 159 9.24 -1.07 14.75
N MET A 160 10.58 -0.97 14.72
CA MET A 160 11.44 -1.31 15.87
C MET A 160 11.26 -0.36 17.06
N VAL A 161 10.89 0.90 16.82
CA VAL A 161 10.53 1.86 17.89
C VAL A 161 9.14 1.54 18.49
N TRP A 162 8.26 0.89 17.72
CA TRP A 162 6.86 0.68 18.08
C TRP A 162 6.66 -0.58 18.93
N ALA A 163 6.95 -0.48 20.22
CA ALA A 163 6.91 -1.62 21.16
C ALA A 163 5.53 -2.32 21.25
N ASP A 164 4.43 -1.58 21.15
CA ASP A 164 3.04 -2.07 21.21
C ASP A 164 2.37 -2.11 19.83
N ARG A 165 3.15 -2.30 18.76
CA ARG A 165 2.65 -2.35 17.38
C ARG A 165 1.57 -3.42 17.24
N PRO A 166 0.37 -3.07 16.72
CA PRO A 166 -0.69 -4.05 16.48
C PRO A 166 -0.23 -5.11 15.48
N ALA A 167 -0.42 -6.39 15.79
CA ALA A 167 -0.18 -7.46 14.83
C ALA A 167 -1.20 -7.42 13.68
N ILE A 168 -0.77 -7.85 12.50
CA ILE A 168 -1.70 -8.13 11.39
C ILE A 168 -2.54 -9.35 11.81
N LYS A 169 -3.87 -9.19 11.74
CA LYS A 169 -4.82 -10.29 11.93
C LYS A 169 -5.54 -10.50 10.61
N PRO A 170 -5.19 -11.54 9.84
CA PRO A 170 -5.86 -11.79 8.58
C PRO A 170 -7.31 -12.19 8.82
N SER A 171 -8.15 -11.78 7.91
CA SER A 171 -9.55 -12.14 7.79
C SER A 171 -9.66 -13.42 7.01
N ARG A 172 -10.73 -14.19 7.26
CA ARG A 172 -11.03 -15.38 6.46
C ARG A 172 -11.42 -14.94 5.06
N ALA A 173 -10.78 -15.54 4.05
CA ALA A 173 -11.17 -15.33 2.67
C ALA A 173 -12.41 -16.15 2.30
N TRP A 174 -13.21 -15.63 1.38
CA TRP A 174 -14.38 -16.30 0.82
C TRP A 174 -14.41 -16.20 -0.71
N GLU A 175 -15.17 -17.10 -1.33
CA GLU A 175 -15.30 -17.15 -2.78
C GLU A 175 -16.28 -16.10 -3.30
N LEU A 176 -15.94 -15.44 -4.41
CA LEU A 176 -16.88 -14.64 -5.18
C LEU A 176 -17.55 -15.56 -6.22
N PRO A 177 -18.90 -15.71 -6.20
CA PRO A 177 -19.58 -16.62 -7.11
C PRO A 177 -19.49 -16.16 -8.56
N LEU A 178 -19.57 -17.12 -9.48
CA LEU A 178 -19.50 -16.85 -10.92
C LEU A 178 -20.63 -15.93 -11.41
N SER A 179 -21.79 -15.96 -10.74
CA SER A 179 -22.91 -15.06 -10.98
C SER A 179 -22.59 -13.58 -10.74
N SER A 180 -21.50 -13.28 -10.03
CA SER A 180 -20.99 -11.92 -9.81
C SER A 180 -19.71 -11.67 -10.62
N ALA A 181 -18.84 -12.67 -10.76
CA ALA A 181 -17.54 -12.54 -11.43
C ALA A 181 -17.63 -12.58 -12.97
N GLY A 182 -18.54 -13.37 -13.54
CA GLY A 182 -18.75 -13.51 -14.98
C GLY A 182 -17.66 -14.25 -15.76
N MET A 183 -16.53 -14.59 -15.14
CA MET A 183 -15.41 -15.33 -15.74
C MET A 183 -14.74 -16.15 -14.65
N ASP A 184 -14.46 -17.42 -14.93
CA ASP A 184 -13.86 -18.31 -13.95
C ASP A 184 -12.33 -18.08 -13.82
N THR A 185 -11.72 -18.66 -12.78
CA THR A 185 -10.29 -18.47 -12.50
C THR A 185 -9.40 -19.14 -13.56
N ALA A 186 -9.79 -20.30 -14.10
CA ALA A 186 -8.99 -21.00 -15.10
C ALA A 186 -8.94 -20.20 -16.42
N GLU A 187 -10.08 -19.66 -16.85
CA GLU A 187 -10.19 -18.75 -17.99
C GLU A 187 -9.30 -17.51 -17.80
N LYS A 188 -9.34 -16.90 -16.61
CA LYS A 188 -8.51 -15.72 -16.30
C LYS A 188 -7.02 -16.03 -16.34
N ILE A 189 -6.60 -17.14 -15.72
CA ILE A 189 -5.20 -17.57 -15.71
C ILE A 189 -4.72 -17.86 -17.14
N ASN A 190 -5.54 -18.51 -17.97
CA ASN A 190 -5.19 -18.78 -19.37
C ASN A 190 -5.05 -17.49 -20.19
N ALA A 191 -5.95 -16.53 -20.01
CA ALA A 191 -5.84 -15.21 -20.64
C ALA A 191 -4.56 -14.47 -20.20
N VAL A 192 -4.25 -14.51 -18.90
CA VAL A 192 -3.02 -13.91 -18.34
C VAL A 192 -1.77 -14.54 -18.94
N ARG A 193 -1.71 -15.87 -19.03
CA ARG A 193 -0.59 -16.60 -19.65
C ARG A 193 -0.42 -16.25 -21.13
N ALA A 194 -1.52 -16.06 -21.86
CA ALA A 194 -1.46 -15.63 -23.25
C ALA A 194 -0.84 -14.21 -23.41
N GLU A 195 -1.13 -13.29 -22.49
CA GLU A 195 -0.48 -11.97 -22.49
C GLU A 195 1.00 -12.06 -22.07
N MET A 196 1.34 -12.93 -21.11
CA MET A 196 2.74 -13.19 -20.76
C MET A 196 3.53 -13.74 -21.95
N GLU A 197 2.95 -14.68 -22.71
CA GLU A 197 3.58 -15.23 -23.91
C GLU A 197 3.83 -14.14 -24.97
N LYS A 198 2.84 -13.28 -25.24
CA LYS A 198 3.00 -12.13 -26.16
C LYS A 198 4.09 -11.17 -25.70
N ALA A 199 4.16 -10.92 -24.39
CA ALA A 199 5.17 -10.07 -23.80
C ALA A 199 6.52 -10.79 -23.65
N GLY A 200 6.65 -12.09 -23.94
CA GLY A 200 7.87 -12.87 -23.72
C GLY A 200 8.29 -12.96 -22.25
N ALA A 201 7.35 -12.89 -21.31
CA ALA A 201 7.59 -12.98 -19.88
C ALA A 201 7.48 -14.43 -19.38
N ASP A 202 8.52 -14.91 -18.69
CA ASP A 202 8.54 -16.26 -18.08
C ASP A 202 7.81 -16.28 -16.74
N HIS A 203 7.88 -15.15 -16.02
CA HIS A 203 7.31 -14.96 -14.70
C HIS A 203 6.45 -13.69 -14.67
N LEU A 204 5.37 -13.73 -13.89
CA LEU A 204 4.56 -12.57 -13.53
C LEU A 204 4.44 -12.49 -12.02
N LEU A 205 4.88 -11.36 -11.45
CA LEU A 205 4.69 -11.01 -10.05
C LEU A 205 3.47 -10.09 -9.92
N ILE A 206 2.47 -10.57 -9.19
CA ILE A 206 1.29 -9.78 -8.80
C ILE A 206 1.48 -9.36 -7.34
N SER A 207 1.61 -8.05 -7.14
CA SER A 207 1.71 -7.44 -5.81
C SER A 207 0.45 -6.70 -5.38
N ASP A 208 -0.43 -6.30 -6.31
CA ASP A 208 -1.69 -5.65 -5.97
C ASP A 208 -2.70 -6.68 -5.40
N LEU A 209 -3.24 -6.40 -4.23
CA LEU A 209 -4.23 -7.25 -3.56
C LEU A 209 -5.53 -7.38 -4.36
N MET A 210 -5.91 -6.32 -5.09
CA MET A 210 -7.11 -6.34 -5.93
C MET A 210 -6.95 -7.26 -7.14
N GLU A 211 -5.73 -7.39 -7.66
CA GLU A 211 -5.43 -8.31 -8.75
C GLU A 211 -5.46 -9.76 -8.27
N SER A 212 -4.86 -10.06 -7.12
CA SER A 212 -4.92 -11.39 -6.51
C SER A 212 -6.36 -11.82 -6.24
N ALA A 213 -7.16 -10.94 -5.65
CA ALA A 213 -8.57 -11.15 -5.40
C ALA A 213 -9.38 -11.37 -6.71
N TRP A 214 -9.14 -10.55 -7.73
CA TRP A 214 -9.85 -10.66 -9.01
C TRP A 214 -9.47 -11.93 -9.78
N LEU A 215 -8.18 -12.27 -9.84
CA LEU A 215 -7.69 -13.44 -10.57
C LEU A 215 -8.25 -14.73 -9.99
N LEU A 216 -8.25 -14.85 -8.66
CA LEU A 216 -8.67 -16.07 -7.96
C LEU A 216 -10.18 -16.13 -7.66
N ASN A 217 -10.94 -15.08 -7.96
CA ASN A 217 -12.33 -14.92 -7.53
C ASN A 217 -12.47 -15.13 -6.00
N MET A 218 -11.56 -14.55 -5.23
CA MET A 218 -11.54 -14.62 -3.77
C MET A 218 -11.63 -13.21 -3.19
N ARG A 219 -12.21 -13.05 -2.00
CA ARG A 219 -12.35 -11.77 -1.28
C ARG A 219 -12.06 -11.98 0.21
N ALA A 220 -11.67 -10.92 0.91
CA ALA A 220 -11.50 -10.92 2.37
C ALA A 220 -11.69 -9.49 2.92
N ASP A 221 -11.48 -9.26 4.21
CA ASP A 221 -11.65 -7.94 4.87
C ASP A 221 -10.34 -7.39 5.46
N ASP A 222 -9.18 -7.71 4.89
CA ASP A 222 -7.88 -7.31 5.45
C ASP A 222 -7.61 -5.81 5.36
N VAL A 223 -8.19 -5.17 4.35
CA VAL A 223 -8.08 -3.73 4.09
C VAL A 223 -9.45 -3.07 4.27
N LEU A 224 -9.53 -2.02 5.09
CA LEU A 224 -10.78 -1.30 5.29
C LEU A 224 -11.33 -0.78 3.95
N TYR A 225 -12.62 -1.02 3.73
CA TYR A 225 -13.39 -0.59 2.55
C TYR A 225 -12.97 -1.24 1.21
N THR A 226 -12.00 -2.15 1.23
CA THR A 226 -11.54 -2.87 0.02
C THR A 226 -11.53 -4.37 0.30
N PRO A 227 -12.40 -5.17 -0.34
CA PRO A 227 -12.59 -6.57 0.03
C PRO A 227 -11.48 -7.49 -0.51
N VAL A 228 -10.27 -7.36 0.03
CA VAL A 228 -9.05 -8.07 -0.38
C VAL A 228 -8.36 -8.74 0.81
N PHE A 229 -7.47 -9.70 0.53
CA PHE A 229 -6.63 -10.38 1.51
C PHE A 229 -5.15 -10.09 1.22
N PHE A 230 -4.30 -10.08 2.24
CA PHE A 230 -2.86 -9.91 2.06
C PHE A 230 -2.26 -11.11 1.32
N SER A 231 -1.82 -10.87 0.08
CA SER A 231 -1.21 -11.90 -0.75
C SER A 231 -0.29 -11.37 -1.84
N PHE A 232 0.64 -12.24 -2.27
CA PHE A 232 1.35 -12.12 -3.54
C PHE A 232 1.02 -13.31 -4.43
N ILE A 233 1.13 -13.16 -5.75
CA ILE A 233 1.11 -14.29 -6.68
C ILE A 233 2.36 -14.25 -7.56
N LEU A 234 3.02 -15.40 -7.69
CA LEU A 234 4.07 -15.61 -8.69
C LEU A 234 3.57 -16.65 -9.69
N LEU A 235 3.26 -16.18 -10.90
CA LEU A 235 2.69 -16.98 -11.97
C LEU A 235 3.78 -17.26 -13.03
N THR A 236 3.78 -18.49 -13.54
CA THR A 236 4.63 -18.91 -14.66
C THR A 236 3.77 -19.55 -15.75
N LYS A 237 4.41 -19.97 -16.85
CA LYS A 237 3.75 -20.74 -17.90
C LYS A 237 2.99 -21.96 -17.37
N ASP A 238 3.56 -22.66 -16.38
CA ASP A 238 3.06 -23.99 -15.97
C ASP A 238 2.62 -24.03 -14.50
N SER A 239 2.94 -23.02 -13.69
CA SER A 239 2.60 -22.99 -12.26
C SER A 239 2.03 -21.64 -11.81
N ILE A 240 1.31 -21.67 -10.69
CA ILE A 240 0.84 -20.49 -9.99
C ILE A 240 1.04 -20.72 -8.49
N ARG A 241 1.77 -19.81 -7.85
CA ARG A 241 2.03 -19.82 -6.41
C ARG A 241 1.33 -18.64 -5.75
N LEU A 242 0.49 -18.91 -4.75
CA LEU A 242 -0.17 -17.92 -3.91
C LEU A 242 0.53 -17.84 -2.56
N TYR A 243 1.11 -16.69 -2.24
CA TYR A 243 1.71 -16.41 -0.93
C TYR A 243 0.67 -15.66 -0.12
N VAL A 244 0.24 -16.23 1.01
CA VAL A 244 -0.89 -15.70 1.77
C VAL A 244 -0.64 -15.80 3.28
N MET A 245 -1.23 -14.88 4.04
CA MET A 245 -1.10 -14.85 5.49
C MET A 245 -1.71 -16.12 6.14
N ASP A 246 -1.06 -16.61 7.19
CA ASP A 246 -1.56 -17.75 7.95
C ASP A 246 -2.91 -17.40 8.62
N GLY A 247 -3.90 -18.27 8.44
CA GLY A 247 -5.28 -18.04 8.90
C GLY A 247 -6.22 -17.36 7.91
N THR A 248 -5.73 -16.88 6.75
CA THR A 248 -6.62 -16.37 5.68
C THR A 248 -7.45 -17.50 5.08
N LEU A 249 -6.85 -18.68 4.86
CA LEU A 249 -7.47 -19.88 4.30
C LEU A 249 -7.24 -21.08 5.23
N PRO A 250 -7.90 -21.13 6.40
CA PRO A 250 -7.62 -22.15 7.42
C PRO A 250 -8.02 -23.57 6.98
N GLU A 251 -8.95 -23.68 6.04
CA GLU A 251 -9.42 -24.95 5.46
C GLU A 251 -8.64 -25.33 4.19
N GLY A 252 -7.65 -24.52 3.80
CA GLY A 252 -6.93 -24.64 2.54
C GLY A 252 -7.65 -23.95 1.38
N LEU A 253 -7.15 -24.18 0.17
CA LEU A 253 -7.74 -23.66 -1.05
C LEU A 253 -9.01 -24.44 -1.42
N PRO A 254 -10.04 -23.77 -1.99
CA PRO A 254 -11.19 -24.47 -2.55
C PRO A 254 -10.77 -25.39 -3.69
N GLU A 255 -11.51 -26.46 -3.93
CA GLU A 255 -11.17 -27.51 -4.92
C GLU A 255 -10.89 -26.96 -6.32
N ARG A 256 -11.62 -25.94 -6.76
CA ARG A 256 -11.40 -25.27 -8.07
C ARG A 256 -10.03 -24.58 -8.20
N LEU A 257 -9.30 -24.42 -7.11
CA LEU A 257 -7.95 -23.86 -7.04
C LEU A 257 -6.90 -24.93 -6.70
N SER A 258 -7.19 -26.21 -6.95
CA SER A 258 -6.27 -27.33 -6.67
C SER A 258 -4.90 -27.20 -7.34
N ASP A 259 -4.85 -26.50 -8.47
CA ASP A 259 -3.62 -26.26 -9.24
C ASP A 259 -2.80 -25.06 -8.71
N VAL A 260 -3.32 -24.35 -7.70
CA VAL A 260 -2.64 -23.25 -7.04
C VAL A 260 -1.84 -23.78 -5.85
N GLU A 261 -0.53 -23.55 -5.87
CA GLU A 261 0.33 -23.88 -4.74
C GLU A 261 0.25 -22.76 -3.70
N MET A 262 -0.25 -23.05 -2.50
CA MET A 262 -0.28 -22.11 -1.39
C MET A 262 1.06 -22.12 -0.64
N LYS A 263 1.63 -20.93 -0.40
CA LYS A 263 2.88 -20.71 0.33
C LYS A 263 2.70 -19.69 1.46
N PRO A 264 3.58 -19.72 2.49
CA PRO A 264 3.64 -18.67 3.49
C PRO A 264 3.86 -17.29 2.87
N TYR A 265 3.17 -16.27 3.39
CA TYR A 265 3.19 -14.90 2.86
C TYR A 265 4.60 -14.35 2.57
N ASP A 266 5.54 -14.49 3.51
CA ASP A 266 6.90 -13.93 3.39
C ASP A 266 7.85 -14.78 2.52
N ASP A 267 7.44 -15.97 2.07
CA ASP A 267 8.30 -16.81 1.22
C ASP A 267 8.45 -16.25 -0.19
N ILE A 268 7.63 -15.26 -0.60
CA ILE A 268 7.75 -14.60 -1.89
C ILE A 268 9.14 -14.00 -2.12
N TYR A 269 9.75 -13.41 -1.08
CA TYR A 269 11.08 -12.80 -1.19
C TYR A 269 12.16 -13.85 -1.49
N LYS A 270 12.02 -15.05 -0.94
CA LYS A 270 12.94 -16.17 -1.19
C LYS A 270 12.76 -16.71 -2.60
N ASP A 271 11.52 -16.86 -3.04
CA ASP A 271 11.20 -17.43 -4.36
C ASP A 271 11.56 -16.47 -5.51
N ILE A 272 11.47 -15.15 -5.30
CA ILE A 272 11.97 -14.13 -6.24
C ILE A 272 13.51 -14.19 -6.34
N ALA A 273 14.21 -14.33 -5.21
CA ALA A 273 15.67 -14.36 -5.14
C ALA A 273 16.33 -15.60 -5.80
N VAL A 274 15.54 -16.55 -6.28
CA VAL A 274 16.03 -17.76 -6.96
C VAL A 274 15.46 -17.89 -8.38
N ILE A 275 14.87 -16.83 -8.94
CA ILE A 275 14.49 -16.81 -10.36
C ILE A 275 15.76 -17.01 -11.22
N PRO A 276 15.76 -17.95 -12.18
CA PRO A 276 16.95 -18.22 -12.99
C PRO A 276 17.42 -17.02 -13.80
N ALA A 277 18.74 -16.82 -13.88
CA ALA A 277 19.32 -15.86 -14.81
C ALA A 277 18.92 -16.20 -16.27
N GLY A 278 18.66 -15.17 -17.08
CA GLY A 278 18.14 -15.29 -18.43
C GLY A 278 16.61 -15.35 -18.51
N SER A 279 15.90 -15.41 -17.38
CA SER A 279 14.44 -15.28 -17.34
C SER A 279 13.99 -13.82 -17.43
N ARG A 280 12.75 -13.62 -17.86
CA ARG A 280 12.08 -12.31 -17.88
C ARG A 280 10.90 -12.26 -16.91
N LEU A 281 10.94 -11.33 -15.96
CA LEU A 281 9.95 -11.12 -14.91
C LEU A 281 9.10 -9.88 -15.20
N TRP A 282 7.79 -10.07 -15.41
CA TRP A 282 6.82 -8.98 -15.48
C TRP A 282 6.38 -8.57 -14.07
N LEU A 283 6.45 -7.28 -13.76
CA LEU A 283 5.90 -6.67 -12.56
C LEU A 283 5.38 -5.25 -12.84
N ASP A 284 4.44 -4.78 -12.02
CA ASP A 284 4.05 -3.36 -11.98
C ASP A 284 4.91 -2.64 -10.93
N PRO A 285 5.81 -1.72 -11.31
CA PRO A 285 6.67 -1.01 -10.36
C PRO A 285 5.89 -0.07 -9.43
N GLY A 286 4.67 0.34 -9.80
CA GLY A 286 3.79 1.14 -8.96
C GLY A 286 3.15 0.36 -7.81
N LYS A 287 3.20 -0.99 -7.87
CA LYS A 287 2.63 -1.90 -6.86
C LYS A 287 3.68 -2.79 -6.20
N CYS A 288 4.71 -3.19 -6.94
CA CYS A 288 5.83 -3.97 -6.43
C CYS A 288 6.62 -3.15 -5.41
N ASN A 289 6.76 -3.66 -4.19
CA ASN A 289 7.60 -3.03 -3.19
C ASN A 289 9.10 -3.17 -3.54
N PHE A 290 9.90 -2.21 -3.09
CA PHE A 290 11.30 -2.12 -3.48
C PHE A 290 12.17 -3.24 -2.89
N ALA A 291 11.76 -3.85 -1.77
CA ALA A 291 12.44 -5.03 -1.22
C ALA A 291 12.30 -6.25 -2.13
N LEU A 292 11.13 -6.48 -2.73
CA LEU A 292 10.93 -7.51 -3.76
C LEU A 292 11.78 -7.23 -4.98
N TYR A 293 11.75 -5.99 -5.48
CA TYR A 293 12.55 -5.61 -6.65
C TYR A 293 14.05 -5.76 -6.40
N GLY A 294 14.55 -5.35 -5.24
CA GLY A 294 15.94 -5.52 -4.83
C GLY A 294 16.35 -6.98 -4.58
N SER A 295 15.38 -7.90 -4.47
CA SER A 295 15.64 -9.34 -4.34
C SER A 295 15.78 -10.02 -5.71
N ILE A 296 15.50 -9.34 -6.82
CA ILE A 296 15.60 -9.91 -8.16
C ILE A 296 17.10 -10.20 -8.48
N PRO A 297 17.46 -11.45 -8.85
CA PRO A 297 18.85 -11.80 -9.14
C PRO A 297 19.42 -11.08 -10.36
N GLU A 298 20.74 -10.89 -10.36
CA GLU A 298 21.45 -10.42 -11.54
C GLU A 298 21.21 -11.36 -12.73
N GLY A 299 20.97 -10.79 -13.91
CA GLY A 299 20.69 -11.53 -15.13
C GLY A 299 19.22 -11.87 -15.36
N VAL A 300 18.31 -11.54 -14.44
CA VAL A 300 16.86 -11.56 -14.70
C VAL A 300 16.46 -10.22 -15.32
N GLU A 301 15.81 -10.26 -16.50
CA GLU A 301 15.28 -9.07 -17.15
C GLU A 301 13.93 -8.68 -16.52
N THR A 302 13.73 -7.39 -16.21
CA THR A 302 12.43 -6.90 -15.75
C THR A 302 11.61 -6.33 -16.91
N HIS A 303 10.36 -6.78 -17.03
CA HIS A 303 9.34 -6.12 -17.85
C HIS A 303 8.43 -5.30 -16.92
N GLU A 304 8.65 -4.00 -16.88
CA GLU A 304 8.03 -3.08 -15.91
C GLU A 304 6.85 -2.33 -16.53
N GLU A 305 5.65 -2.92 -16.47
CA GLU A 305 4.41 -2.34 -16.97
C GLU A 305 3.24 -2.73 -16.05
N LEU A 306 2.06 -2.12 -16.25
CA LEU A 306 0.83 -2.63 -15.65
C LEU A 306 0.69 -4.13 -15.97
N THR A 307 0.34 -4.93 -14.97
CA THR A 307 0.19 -6.37 -15.17
C THR A 307 -0.96 -6.67 -16.14
N PRO A 308 -0.97 -7.83 -16.81
CA PRO A 308 -2.12 -8.24 -17.63
C PRO A 308 -3.39 -8.37 -16.79
N VAL A 309 -3.28 -8.71 -15.50
CA VAL A 309 -4.43 -8.77 -14.58
C VAL A 309 -5.01 -7.37 -14.33
N ALA A 310 -4.15 -6.38 -14.11
CA ALA A 310 -4.55 -4.98 -13.96
C ALA A 310 -5.34 -4.50 -15.18
N LEU A 311 -4.82 -4.77 -16.38
CA LEU A 311 -5.44 -4.37 -17.65
C LEU A 311 -6.77 -5.09 -17.89
N MET A 312 -6.84 -6.40 -17.66
CA MET A 312 -8.08 -7.17 -17.85
C MET A 312 -9.19 -6.70 -16.90
N LYS A 313 -8.90 -6.51 -15.61
CA LYS A 313 -9.92 -6.06 -14.63
C LYS A 313 -10.39 -4.62 -14.86
N MET A 314 -9.66 -3.81 -15.64
CA MET A 314 -10.12 -2.46 -15.99
C MET A 314 -11.38 -2.51 -16.85
N ILE A 315 -11.51 -3.52 -17.73
CA ILE A 315 -12.62 -3.70 -18.65
C ILE A 315 -13.62 -4.71 -18.05
N LYS A 316 -14.76 -4.21 -17.56
CA LYS A 316 -15.75 -5.06 -16.88
C LYS A 316 -16.53 -5.88 -17.89
N ASN A 317 -16.75 -7.16 -17.60
CA ASN A 317 -17.62 -8.02 -18.41
C ASN A 317 -19.11 -7.72 -18.17
N GLY A 318 -19.99 -8.34 -18.94
CA GLY A 318 -21.44 -8.10 -18.85
C GLY A 318 -22.03 -8.40 -17.47
N THR A 319 -21.54 -9.44 -16.80
CA THR A 319 -21.96 -9.84 -15.44
C THR A 319 -21.52 -8.82 -14.41
N GLU A 320 -20.26 -8.40 -14.45
CA GLU A 320 -19.71 -7.37 -13.54
C GLU A 320 -20.45 -6.03 -13.73
N ILE A 321 -20.73 -5.63 -14.98
CA ILE A 321 -21.51 -4.42 -15.28
C ILE A 321 -22.94 -4.52 -14.73
N ALA A 322 -23.60 -5.67 -14.91
CA ALA A 322 -24.94 -5.88 -14.38
C ALA A 322 -24.96 -5.82 -12.85
N GLY A 323 -23.97 -6.44 -12.19
CA GLY A 323 -23.77 -6.38 -10.74
C GLY A 323 -23.55 -4.95 -10.26
N MET A 324 -22.68 -4.17 -10.92
CA MET A 324 -22.49 -2.76 -10.58
C MET A 324 -23.76 -1.95 -10.72
N LYS A 325 -24.54 -2.12 -11.80
CA LYS A 325 -25.83 -1.42 -11.98
C LYS A 325 -26.80 -1.76 -10.86
N HIS A 326 -26.91 -3.04 -10.50
CA HIS A 326 -27.78 -3.49 -9.42
C HIS A 326 -27.35 -2.89 -8.07
N ALA A 327 -26.06 -2.93 -7.73
CA ALA A 327 -25.52 -2.31 -6.51
C ALA A 327 -25.81 -0.80 -6.44
N HIS A 328 -25.70 -0.08 -7.57
CA HIS A 328 -26.03 1.36 -7.62
C HIS A 328 -27.53 1.63 -7.41
N VAL A 329 -28.42 0.75 -7.89
CA VAL A 329 -29.86 0.87 -7.63
C VAL A 329 -30.13 0.71 -6.13
N LEU A 330 -29.54 -0.30 -5.48
CA LEU A 330 -29.68 -0.52 -4.04
C LEU A 330 -29.15 0.68 -3.22
N ASP A 331 -27.97 1.18 -3.57
CA ASP A 331 -27.41 2.38 -2.91
C ASP A 331 -28.28 3.62 -3.13
N GLY A 332 -28.82 3.79 -4.34
CA GLY A 332 -29.75 4.87 -4.67
C GLY A 332 -31.03 4.83 -3.81
N VAL A 333 -31.57 3.65 -3.53
CA VAL A 333 -32.69 3.48 -2.60
C VAL A 333 -32.30 3.89 -1.18
N ALA A 334 -31.15 3.45 -0.68
CA ALA A 334 -30.67 3.79 0.66
C ALA A 334 -30.45 5.30 0.85
N VAL A 335 -29.82 5.96 -0.13
CA VAL A 335 -29.62 7.42 -0.13
C VAL A 335 -30.95 8.16 -0.20
N THR A 336 -31.90 7.68 -1.02
CA THR A 336 -33.24 8.28 -1.11
C THR A 336 -34.00 8.17 0.21
N LYS A 337 -33.96 7.01 0.87
CA LYS A 337 -34.55 6.81 2.21
C LYS A 337 -33.92 7.76 3.23
N MET A 338 -32.60 7.96 3.20
CA MET A 338 -31.92 8.93 4.07
C MET A 338 -32.39 10.36 3.81
N ILE A 339 -32.46 10.80 2.55
CA ILE A 339 -32.94 12.15 2.19
C ILE A 339 -34.38 12.36 2.63
N LYS A 340 -35.26 11.36 2.44
CA LYS A 340 -36.64 11.39 2.91
C LYS A 340 -36.69 11.58 4.43
N TRP A 341 -35.99 10.73 5.18
CA TRP A 341 -35.93 10.82 6.64
C TRP A 341 -35.45 12.19 7.11
N LEU A 342 -34.38 12.75 6.51
CA LEU A 342 -33.88 14.08 6.85
C LEU A 342 -34.93 15.17 6.65
N LYS A 343 -35.69 15.13 5.55
CA LYS A 343 -36.74 16.10 5.25
C LYS A 343 -37.92 15.98 6.21
N GLU A 344 -38.38 14.77 6.49
CA GLU A 344 -39.53 14.51 7.39
C GLU A 344 -39.24 14.85 8.85
N THR A 345 -37.98 14.79 9.25
CA THR A 345 -37.56 15.01 10.65
C THR A 345 -36.78 16.31 10.85
N SER A 346 -36.78 17.20 9.85
CA SER A 346 -36.11 18.50 9.94
C SER A 346 -36.79 19.35 11.01
N GLY A 347 -36.01 19.88 11.96
CA GLY A 347 -36.51 20.71 13.06
C GLY A 347 -37.25 19.97 14.18
N THR A 348 -37.49 18.66 14.05
CA THR A 348 -38.21 17.87 15.07
C THR A 348 -37.29 17.03 15.96
N GLU A 349 -36.11 16.66 15.48
CA GLU A 349 -35.10 15.93 16.25
C GLU A 349 -33.70 16.53 16.02
N LYS A 350 -32.86 16.51 17.06
CA LYS A 350 -31.46 16.94 16.96
C LYS A 350 -30.67 15.90 16.19
N LYS A 351 -30.01 16.34 15.12
CA LYS A 351 -29.11 15.51 14.31
C LYS A 351 -27.69 16.02 14.42
N THR A 352 -26.75 15.08 14.38
CA THR A 352 -25.32 15.30 14.24
C THR A 352 -24.85 14.64 12.96
N GLU A 353 -23.70 15.07 12.41
CA GLU A 353 -23.09 14.44 11.23
C GLU A 353 -22.93 12.92 11.41
N LEU A 354 -22.51 12.48 12.60
CA LEU A 354 -22.34 11.06 12.94
C LEU A 354 -23.68 10.30 12.90
N SER A 355 -24.73 10.85 13.54
CA SER A 355 -26.05 10.20 13.54
C SER A 355 -26.65 10.06 12.13
N VAL A 356 -26.36 11.00 11.23
CA VAL A 356 -26.82 10.94 9.83
C VAL A 356 -26.04 9.87 9.06
N ALA A 357 -24.72 9.78 9.26
CA ALA A 357 -23.89 8.73 8.67
C ALA A 357 -24.30 7.33 9.14
N GLU A 358 -24.57 7.16 10.44
CA GLU A 358 -25.10 5.91 11.01
C GLU A 358 -26.47 5.56 10.43
N LYS A 359 -27.34 6.55 10.23
CA LYS A 359 -28.65 6.34 9.62
C LYS A 359 -28.53 5.85 8.17
N LEU A 360 -27.65 6.47 7.37
CA LEU A 360 -27.39 6.02 6.01
C LEU A 360 -26.83 4.59 5.97
N LYS A 361 -25.88 4.28 6.85
CA LYS A 361 -25.35 2.92 6.99
C LYS A 361 -26.47 1.92 7.32
N GLY A 362 -27.35 2.26 8.25
CA GLY A 362 -28.52 1.44 8.59
C GLY A 362 -29.44 1.20 7.39
N PHE A 363 -29.67 2.21 6.55
CA PHE A 363 -30.45 2.03 5.31
C PHE A 363 -29.78 1.10 4.31
N ARG A 364 -28.45 1.17 4.14
CA ARG A 364 -27.69 0.25 3.28
C ARG A 364 -27.76 -1.20 3.79
N LEU A 365 -27.58 -1.40 5.10
CA LEU A 365 -27.66 -2.73 5.73
C LEU A 365 -29.07 -3.33 5.78
N SER A 366 -30.12 -2.50 5.59
CA SER A 366 -31.51 -2.98 5.56
C SER A 366 -31.97 -3.51 4.21
N CYS A 367 -31.09 -3.50 3.19
CA CYS A 367 -31.38 -4.10 1.89
C CYS A 367 -31.14 -5.62 1.97
N ASP A 368 -32.12 -6.42 1.55
CA ASP A 368 -32.09 -7.89 1.65
C ASP A 368 -30.96 -8.55 0.83
N ASP A 369 -30.41 -7.82 -0.15
CA ASP A 369 -29.32 -8.26 -1.04
C ASP A 369 -27.91 -7.76 -0.60
N CYS A 370 -27.77 -7.20 0.61
CA CYS A 370 -26.55 -6.52 1.07
C CYS A 370 -25.65 -7.37 1.99
#